data_AF-A0A7V6KXT7-F1
#
_entry.id   AF-A0A7V6KXT7-F1
#
_cell.length_a   1.000
_cell.length_b   1.000
_cell.length_c   1.000
_cell.angle_alpha   90.00
_cell.angle_beta   90.00
_cell.angle_gamma   90.00
#
_symmetry.space_group_name_H-M   'P 1'
#
loop_
_entity.id
_entity.type
_entity.pdbx_description
1 polymer ?
#
loop_
_entity_poly.entity_id
_entity_poly.type
_entity_poly.pdbx_seq_one_letter_code
_entity_poly.pdbx_strand_id
1 'polypeptide(L)'
;MAQESLQKFMLRLKQVLDEPWDLAGPKGYIHLKELDEVTREMLNRDTGFTEANPLIDAFNLIIEQAQNLYAENIVFGINEIYKTYLKKISVESQVILTHRVMDCMKMLFQFFITDSFPYTERIWETFSSMTKPVGLFLIKEGFWAACPVFFESTALLGKQAARKGLSTGTLQHAFRISELTCRNLSHWELASLLQNLRQNLES
;
A
#
# COMPACT_ATOMS: atom_id res chain seq x y z
N MET A 1 -25.77 11.29 13.29
CA MET A 1 -25.47 9.84 13.35
C MET A 1 -24.22 9.44 12.54
N ALA A 2 -23.83 10.12 11.46
CA ALA A 2 -22.61 9.77 10.69
C ALA A 2 -21.27 10.19 11.36
N GLN A 3 -21.27 11.23 12.20
CA GLN A 3 -20.03 11.74 12.80
C GLN A 3 -19.50 10.85 13.94
N GLU A 4 -20.39 10.18 14.68
CA GLU A 4 -20.03 9.20 15.71
C GLU A 4 -19.46 7.91 15.11
N SER A 5 -19.91 7.48 13.93
CA SER A 5 -19.40 6.29 13.26
C SER A 5 -18.00 6.51 12.67
N LEU A 6 -17.75 7.66 12.02
CA LEU A 6 -16.43 8.01 11.51
C LEU A 6 -15.41 8.19 12.63
N GLN A 7 -15.73 8.91 13.70
CA GLN A 7 -14.80 9.10 14.83
C GLN A 7 -14.42 7.78 15.49
N LYS A 8 -15.40 6.88 15.70
CA LYS A 8 -15.15 5.55 16.26
C LYS A 8 -14.28 4.69 15.34
N PHE A 9 -14.55 4.73 14.05
CA PHE A 9 -13.72 4.05 13.04
C PHE A 9 -12.29 4.58 13.06
N MET A 10 -12.09 5.90 13.00
CA MET A 10 -10.77 6.53 12.99
C MET A 10 -9.98 6.23 14.26
N LEU A 11 -10.63 6.21 15.42
CA LEU A 11 -9.99 5.86 16.68
C LEU A 11 -9.49 4.41 16.67
N ARG A 12 -10.34 3.47 16.25
CA ARG A 12 -9.98 2.04 16.17
C ARG A 12 -8.86 1.81 15.16
N LEU A 13 -8.93 2.45 14.00
CA LEU A 13 -7.89 2.34 12.98
C LEU A 13 -6.56 2.88 13.49
N LYS A 14 -6.56 4.01 14.18
CA LYS A 14 -5.34 4.58 14.75
C LYS A 14 -4.71 3.66 15.80
N GLN A 15 -5.54 3.09 16.69
CA GLN A 15 -5.07 2.13 17.71
C GLN A 15 -4.35 0.94 17.08
N VAL A 16 -4.92 0.37 16.01
CA VAL A 16 -4.30 -0.72 15.26
C VAL A 16 -2.99 -0.25 14.62
N LEU A 17 -3.01 0.87 13.88
CA LEU A 17 -1.85 1.32 13.12
C LEU A 17 -0.66 1.78 13.99
N ASP A 18 -0.90 2.14 15.26
CA ASP A 18 0.16 2.52 16.19
C ASP A 18 1.08 1.31 16.55
N GLU A 19 0.59 0.07 16.46
CA GLU A 19 1.37 -1.14 16.73
C GLU A 19 2.55 -1.34 15.75
N PRO A 20 3.66 -2.00 16.14
CA PRO A 20 4.81 -2.24 15.26
C PRO A 20 4.43 -3.05 14.01
N TRP A 21 4.90 -2.62 12.83
CA TRP A 21 4.64 -3.34 11.57
C TRP A 21 5.74 -4.33 11.22
N ASP A 22 6.85 -4.26 11.96
CA ASP A 22 7.96 -5.19 11.88
C ASP A 22 7.60 -6.40 12.73
N LEU A 23 6.93 -7.37 12.12
CA LEU A 23 6.70 -8.69 12.70
C LEU A 23 8.06 -9.32 13.02
N ALA A 24 8.55 -9.14 14.25
CA ALA A 24 9.56 -9.99 14.84
C ALA A 24 8.81 -11.23 15.35
N GLY A 25 8.45 -12.11 14.41
CA GLY A 25 7.51 -13.21 14.68
C GLY A 25 7.87 -14.04 15.92
N PRO A 26 6.89 -14.68 16.57
CA PRO A 26 7.18 -15.54 17.70
C PRO A 26 8.00 -16.72 17.20
N LYS A 27 8.94 -17.16 18.03
CA LYS A 27 9.71 -18.38 17.77
C LYS A 27 8.74 -19.56 17.63
N GLY A 28 8.69 -20.15 16.44
CA GLY A 28 8.08 -21.46 16.24
C GLY A 28 6.80 -21.52 15.40
N TYR A 29 6.31 -20.42 14.79
CA TYR A 29 5.28 -20.53 13.74
C TYR A 29 5.93 -20.73 12.37
N ILE A 30 5.42 -21.69 11.58
CA ILE A 30 5.94 -21.96 10.24
C ILE A 30 5.10 -21.25 9.17
N HIS A 31 5.69 -20.23 8.54
CA HIS A 31 5.17 -19.66 7.30
C HIS A 31 5.61 -20.49 6.10
N LEU A 32 4.76 -21.40 5.62
CA LEU A 32 5.06 -22.29 4.48
C LEU A 32 5.50 -21.54 3.21
N LYS A 33 5.00 -20.32 3.00
CA LYS A 33 5.38 -19.47 1.84
C LYS A 33 6.85 -19.00 1.86
N GLU A 34 7.50 -19.08 3.02
CA GLU A 34 8.87 -18.61 3.25
C GLU A 34 9.88 -19.77 3.25
N LEU A 35 9.41 -20.98 2.98
CA LEU A 35 10.21 -22.20 2.96
C LEU A 35 10.18 -22.82 1.56
N ASP A 36 11.34 -23.25 1.08
CA ASP A 36 11.44 -24.01 -0.17
C ASP A 36 10.93 -25.45 0.00
N GLU A 37 11.13 -26.03 1.19
CA GLU A 37 10.68 -27.38 1.54
C GLU A 37 10.23 -27.42 3.01
N VAL A 38 9.20 -28.23 3.30
CA VAL A 38 8.70 -28.47 4.66
C VAL A 38 8.87 -29.92 5.06
N THR A 39 9.56 -30.18 6.17
CA THR A 39 9.73 -31.53 6.70
C THR A 39 8.76 -31.86 7.83
N ARG A 40 8.62 -33.16 8.14
CA ARG A 40 7.78 -33.60 9.26
C ARG A 40 8.32 -33.09 10.59
N GLU A 41 9.63 -33.05 10.77
CA GLU A 41 10.28 -32.52 11.97
C GLU A 41 10.03 -31.03 12.15
N MET A 42 10.00 -30.26 11.07
CA MET A 42 9.66 -28.83 11.11
C MET A 42 8.23 -28.64 11.60
N LEU A 43 7.26 -29.35 11.00
CA LEU A 43 5.86 -29.28 11.43
C LEU A 43 5.65 -29.78 12.86
N ASN A 44 6.39 -30.80 13.29
CA ASN A 44 6.33 -31.28 14.68
C ASN A 44 6.94 -30.29 15.69
N ARG A 45 7.76 -29.34 15.22
CA ARG A 45 8.31 -28.23 16.01
C ARG A 45 7.51 -26.94 15.86
N ASP A 46 6.51 -26.92 14.98
CA ASP A 46 5.59 -25.80 14.85
C ASP A 46 4.66 -25.77 16.06
N THR A 47 4.89 -24.79 16.92
CA THR A 47 4.13 -24.59 18.15
C THR A 47 3.59 -23.16 18.24
N GLY A 48 3.85 -22.35 17.22
CA GLY A 48 3.50 -20.94 17.20
C GLY A 48 2.10 -20.68 16.67
N PHE A 49 1.65 -19.45 16.86
CA PHE A 49 0.52 -18.87 16.14
C PHE A 49 1.04 -17.68 15.33
N THR A 50 0.34 -17.33 14.25
CA THR A 50 0.64 -16.09 13.53
C THR A 50 0.48 -14.90 14.46
N GLU A 51 1.46 -13.99 14.47
CA GLU A 51 1.29 -12.69 15.12
C GLU A 51 0.19 -11.90 14.42
N ALA A 52 -0.51 -11.07 15.21
CA ALA A 52 -1.40 -10.07 14.66
C ALA A 52 -0.59 -9.14 13.77
N ASN A 53 -1.06 -8.91 12.55
CA ASN A 53 -0.43 -7.98 11.63
C ASN A 53 -1.30 -6.72 11.58
N PRO A 54 -0.82 -5.59 12.13
CA PRO A 54 -1.59 -4.36 12.18
C PRO A 54 -2.07 -3.87 10.80
N LEU A 55 -1.32 -4.16 9.74
CA LEU A 55 -1.74 -3.83 8.37
C LEU A 55 -2.91 -4.70 7.88
N ILE A 56 -2.96 -5.97 8.30
CA ILE A 56 -4.07 -6.88 7.97
C ILE A 56 -5.31 -6.49 8.78
N ASP A 57 -5.15 -6.12 10.04
CA ASP A 57 -6.26 -5.62 10.85
C ASP A 57 -6.81 -4.29 10.31
N ALA A 58 -5.94 -3.37 9.93
CA ALA A 58 -6.33 -2.14 9.25
C ALA A 58 -7.02 -2.39 7.91
N PHE A 59 -6.51 -3.34 7.12
CA PHE A 59 -7.17 -3.82 5.90
C PHE A 59 -8.59 -4.31 6.19
N ASN A 60 -8.76 -5.21 7.18
CA ASN A 60 -10.06 -5.76 7.56
C ASN A 60 -11.04 -4.66 8.00
N LEU A 61 -10.57 -3.66 8.75
CA LEU A 61 -11.40 -2.51 9.13
C LEU A 61 -11.87 -1.72 7.91
N ILE A 62 -11.00 -1.47 6.93
CA ILE A 62 -11.37 -0.76 5.70
C ILE A 62 -12.35 -1.57 4.86
N ILE A 63 -12.17 -2.89 4.77
CA ILE A 63 -13.10 -3.79 4.08
C ILE A 63 -14.48 -3.77 4.74
N GLU A 64 -14.55 -3.77 6.08
CA GLU A 64 -15.82 -3.61 6.80
C GLU A 64 -16.53 -2.31 6.41
N GLN A 65 -15.79 -1.20 6.30
CA GLN A 65 -16.36 0.08 5.86
C GLN A 65 -16.80 0.03 4.38
N ALA A 66 -16.06 -0.67 3.55
CA ALA A 66 -16.36 -0.83 2.13
C ALA A 66 -17.61 -1.67 1.89
N GLN A 67 -17.80 -2.76 2.63
CA GLN A 67 -19.01 -3.58 2.59
C GLN A 67 -20.25 -2.76 2.97
N ASN A 68 -20.10 -1.79 3.87
CA ASN A 68 -21.16 -0.86 4.27
C ASN A 68 -21.22 0.41 3.42
N LEU A 69 -20.47 0.48 2.31
CA LEU A 69 -20.50 1.59 1.35
C LEU A 69 -20.13 2.97 1.95
N TYR A 70 -19.34 2.99 3.02
CA TYR A 70 -18.84 4.22 3.65
C TYR A 70 -17.58 4.75 2.96
N ALA A 71 -17.75 5.33 1.77
CA ALA A 71 -16.64 5.78 0.92
C ALA A 71 -15.64 6.72 1.63
N GLU A 72 -16.10 7.63 2.48
CA GLU A 72 -15.22 8.53 3.23
C GLU A 72 -14.32 7.78 4.21
N ASN A 73 -14.86 6.79 4.92
CA ASN A 73 -14.09 5.99 5.86
C ASN A 73 -13.00 5.18 5.14
N ILE A 74 -13.29 4.69 3.92
CA ILE A 74 -12.30 4.00 3.07
C ILE A 74 -11.16 4.96 2.71
N VAL A 75 -11.50 6.16 2.23
CA VAL A 75 -10.52 7.20 1.87
C VAL A 75 -9.64 7.57 3.06
N PHE A 76 -10.25 7.83 4.22
CA PHE A 76 -9.51 8.12 5.44
C PHE A 76 -8.65 6.94 5.88
N GLY A 77 -9.15 5.72 5.72
CA GLY A 77 -8.42 4.51 6.05
C GLY A 77 -7.13 4.36 5.25
N ILE A 78 -7.22 4.49 3.94
CA ILE A 78 -6.06 4.45 3.02
C ILE A 78 -5.08 5.56 3.38
N ASN A 79 -5.58 6.77 3.66
CA ASN A 79 -4.76 7.90 4.07
C ASN A 79 -3.99 7.62 5.37
N GLU A 80 -4.64 7.06 6.40
CA GLU A 80 -3.94 6.71 7.63
C GLU A 80 -2.89 5.63 7.42
N ILE A 81 -3.14 4.63 6.57
CA ILE A 81 -2.11 3.63 6.25
C ILE A 81 -0.90 4.31 5.59
N TYR A 82 -1.09 5.18 4.59
CA TYR A 82 0.05 5.90 4.00
C TYR A 82 0.76 6.81 4.99
N LYS A 83 0.03 7.57 5.81
CA LYS A 83 0.66 8.43 6.82
C LYS A 83 1.47 7.63 7.83
N THR A 84 0.96 6.50 8.29
CA THR A 84 1.69 5.64 9.24
C THR A 84 2.88 4.98 8.58
N TYR A 85 2.75 4.53 7.33
CA TYR A 85 3.87 4.06 6.53
C TYR A 85 5.01 5.10 6.46
N LEU A 86 4.69 6.34 6.08
CA LEU A 86 5.69 7.41 5.98
C LEU A 86 6.33 7.77 7.33
N LYS A 87 5.65 7.53 8.46
CA LYS A 87 6.20 7.73 9.81
C LYS A 87 7.11 6.59 10.26
N LYS A 88 6.86 5.37 9.80
CA LYS A 88 7.54 4.15 10.28
C LYS A 88 8.66 3.68 9.37
N ILE A 89 8.70 4.14 8.12
CA ILE A 89 9.75 3.76 7.17
C ILE A 89 11.13 4.20 7.68
N SER A 90 12.10 3.28 7.61
CA SER A 90 13.51 3.53 7.94
C SER A 90 14.40 2.97 6.84
N VAL A 91 15.69 3.33 6.83
CA VAL A 91 16.64 2.85 5.81
C VAL A 91 16.75 1.33 5.81
N GLU A 92 16.68 0.71 6.99
CA GLU A 92 16.79 -0.73 7.21
C GLU A 92 15.53 -1.49 6.76
N SER A 93 14.36 -0.91 6.97
CA SER A 93 13.06 -1.56 6.72
C SER A 93 12.42 -1.16 5.38
N GLN A 94 12.95 -0.15 4.69
CA GLN A 94 12.28 0.52 3.57
C GLN A 94 11.72 -0.43 2.51
N VAL A 95 12.48 -1.44 2.07
CA VAL A 95 12.02 -2.38 1.03
C VAL A 95 10.89 -3.26 1.55
N ILE A 96 11.11 -3.92 2.68
CA ILE A 96 10.15 -4.87 3.28
C ILE A 96 8.85 -4.15 3.67
N LEU A 97 8.95 -2.98 4.31
CA LEU A 97 7.80 -2.21 4.74
C LEU A 97 6.99 -1.70 3.53
N THR A 98 7.67 -1.22 2.48
CA THR A 98 7.00 -0.78 1.24
C THR A 98 6.26 -1.93 0.58
N HIS A 99 6.87 -3.13 0.51
CA HIS A 99 6.18 -4.31 -0.02
C HIS A 99 4.92 -4.63 0.78
N ARG A 100 5.01 -4.70 2.12
CA ARG A 100 3.86 -4.98 2.98
C ARG A 100 2.71 -3.99 2.78
N VAL A 101 3.02 -2.70 2.72
CA VAL A 101 2.03 -1.65 2.50
C VAL A 101 1.42 -1.76 1.11
N MET A 102 2.24 -1.93 0.07
CA MET A 102 1.75 -2.02 -1.30
C MET A 102 0.95 -3.29 -1.56
N ASP A 103 1.26 -4.40 -0.88
CA ASP A 103 0.45 -5.62 -0.96
C ASP A 103 -0.92 -5.43 -0.28
N CYS A 104 -0.96 -4.73 0.86
CA CYS A 104 -2.22 -4.29 1.47
C CYS A 104 -3.04 -3.40 0.50
N MET A 105 -2.40 -2.42 -0.14
CA MET A 105 -3.06 -1.55 -1.11
C MET A 105 -3.56 -2.32 -2.35
N LYS A 106 -2.81 -3.32 -2.83
CA LYS A 106 -3.26 -4.21 -3.92
C LYS A 106 -4.50 -4.99 -3.53
N MET A 107 -4.53 -5.58 -2.34
CA MET A 107 -5.70 -6.33 -1.86
C MET A 107 -6.93 -5.42 -1.72
N LEU A 108 -6.77 -4.22 -1.17
CA LEU A 108 -7.85 -3.22 -1.10
C LEU A 108 -8.36 -2.87 -2.50
N PHE A 109 -7.45 -2.56 -3.42
CA PHE A 109 -7.82 -2.20 -4.77
C PHE A 109 -8.54 -3.32 -5.51
N GLN A 110 -8.07 -4.56 -5.39
CA GLN A 110 -8.74 -5.75 -5.95
C GLN A 110 -10.18 -5.89 -5.46
N PHE A 111 -10.44 -5.60 -4.18
CA PHE A 111 -11.80 -5.58 -3.64
C PHE A 111 -12.65 -4.49 -4.30
N PHE A 112 -12.11 -3.27 -4.47
CA PHE A 112 -12.87 -2.14 -5.02
C PHE A 112 -13.10 -2.19 -6.52
N ILE A 113 -12.28 -2.91 -7.30
CA ILE A 113 -12.47 -3.03 -8.76
C ILE A 113 -13.43 -4.17 -9.16
N THR A 114 -14.06 -4.82 -8.18
CA THR A 114 -15.15 -5.75 -8.45
C THR A 114 -16.34 -5.00 -9.03
N ASP A 115 -17.05 -5.61 -9.99
CA ASP A 115 -18.08 -4.90 -10.79
C ASP A 115 -19.29 -4.43 -9.96
N SER A 116 -19.40 -4.89 -8.71
CA SER A 116 -20.49 -4.53 -7.79
C SER A 116 -20.18 -3.33 -6.88
N PHE A 117 -18.95 -2.81 -6.87
CA PHE A 117 -18.58 -1.74 -5.96
C PHE A 117 -18.86 -0.35 -6.58
N PRO A 118 -19.76 0.47 -6.01
CA PRO A 118 -20.26 1.68 -6.68
C PRO A 118 -19.29 2.87 -6.63
N TYR A 119 -18.21 2.81 -5.85
CA TYR A 119 -17.28 3.94 -5.65
C TYR A 119 -15.89 3.71 -6.23
N THR A 120 -15.72 2.74 -7.11
CA THR A 120 -14.41 2.37 -7.67
C THR A 120 -13.65 3.58 -8.22
N GLU A 121 -14.30 4.43 -9.02
CA GLU A 121 -13.68 5.62 -9.61
C GLU A 121 -13.20 6.62 -8.54
N ARG A 122 -14.04 6.93 -7.55
CA ARG A 122 -13.69 7.85 -6.45
C ARG A 122 -12.51 7.32 -5.63
N ILE A 123 -12.52 6.02 -5.31
CA ILE A 123 -11.44 5.40 -4.53
C ILE A 123 -10.16 5.34 -5.36
N TRP A 124 -10.25 5.03 -6.65
CA TRP A 124 -9.11 5.04 -7.56
C TRP A 124 -8.47 6.43 -7.71
N GLU A 125 -9.27 7.48 -7.86
CA GLU A 125 -8.78 8.85 -7.95
C GLU A 125 -8.08 9.27 -6.64
N THR A 126 -8.62 8.81 -5.51
CA THR A 126 -7.98 8.98 -4.20
C THR A 126 -6.61 8.30 -4.14
N PHE A 127 -6.51 7.03 -4.56
CA PHE A 127 -5.24 6.31 -4.64
C PHE A 127 -4.22 7.02 -5.54
N SER A 128 -4.67 7.44 -6.72
CA SER A 128 -3.83 8.12 -7.70
C SER A 128 -3.29 9.45 -7.17
N SER A 129 -4.16 10.26 -6.55
CA SER A 129 -3.77 11.56 -6.00
C SER A 129 -2.81 11.45 -4.80
N MET A 130 -2.94 10.41 -3.98
CA MET A 130 -2.00 10.12 -2.87
C MET A 130 -0.63 9.64 -3.33
N THR A 131 -0.52 9.13 -4.56
CA THR A 131 0.76 8.62 -5.08
C THR A 131 1.83 9.70 -5.17
N LYS A 132 1.45 10.92 -5.58
CA LYS A 132 2.38 12.06 -5.69
C LYS A 132 3.03 12.43 -4.34
N PRO A 133 2.28 12.78 -3.27
CA PRO A 133 2.89 13.17 -2.00
C PRO A 133 3.71 12.02 -1.37
N VAL A 134 3.23 10.78 -1.44
CA VAL A 134 3.97 9.62 -0.92
C VAL A 134 5.27 9.41 -1.69
N GLY A 135 5.21 9.38 -3.01
CA GLY A 135 6.40 9.20 -3.85
C GLY A 135 7.43 10.32 -3.69
N LEU A 136 6.98 11.58 -3.61
CA LEU A 136 7.87 12.72 -3.36
C LEU A 136 8.52 12.67 -1.99
N PHE A 137 7.83 12.20 -0.95
CA PHE A 137 8.42 12.02 0.36
C PHE A 137 9.56 10.99 0.29
N LEU A 138 9.30 9.81 -0.29
CA LEU A 138 10.33 8.75 -0.41
C LEU A 138 11.57 9.23 -1.15
N ILE A 139 11.38 9.98 -2.24
CA ILE A 139 12.47 10.56 -3.02
C ILE A 139 13.26 11.60 -2.21
N LYS A 140 12.56 12.55 -1.57
CA LYS A 140 13.24 13.67 -0.89
C LYS A 140 13.96 13.24 0.39
N GLU A 141 13.43 12.26 1.09
CA GLU A 141 14.06 11.70 2.30
C GLU A 141 15.14 10.65 1.96
N GLY A 142 15.35 10.33 0.68
CA GLY A 142 16.41 9.42 0.24
C GLY A 142 16.11 7.94 0.49
N PHE A 143 14.84 7.55 0.59
CA PHE A 143 14.41 6.15 0.64
C PHE A 143 14.44 5.52 -0.76
N TRP A 144 15.63 5.50 -1.37
CA TRP A 144 15.84 5.13 -2.76
C TRP A 144 15.45 3.69 -3.06
N ALA A 145 15.65 2.76 -2.12
CA ALA A 145 15.30 1.35 -2.33
C ALA A 145 13.79 1.09 -2.19
N ALA A 146 13.06 1.92 -1.45
CA ALA A 146 11.59 1.87 -1.43
C ALA A 146 10.95 2.42 -2.71
N CYS A 147 11.60 3.39 -3.37
CA CYS A 147 11.02 4.08 -4.52
C CYS A 147 10.61 3.12 -5.65
N PRO A 148 11.48 2.21 -6.17
CA PRO A 148 11.09 1.24 -7.19
C PRO A 148 9.88 0.39 -6.76
N VAL A 149 9.92 -0.16 -5.55
CA VAL A 149 8.84 -1.01 -5.01
C VAL A 149 7.50 -0.26 -5.01
N PHE A 150 7.50 0.99 -4.55
CA PHE A 150 6.32 1.84 -4.49
C PHE A 150 5.79 2.18 -5.89
N PHE A 151 6.65 2.68 -6.78
CA PHE A 151 6.24 3.14 -8.11
C PHE A 151 5.85 2.00 -9.04
N GLU A 152 6.56 0.86 -9.01
CA GLU A 152 6.19 -0.32 -9.79
C GLU A 152 4.86 -0.90 -9.29
N SER A 153 4.66 -0.97 -7.97
CA SER A 153 3.40 -1.45 -7.41
C SER A 153 2.23 -0.53 -7.76
N THR A 154 2.40 0.79 -7.67
CA THR A 154 1.35 1.75 -8.08
C THR A 154 1.10 1.71 -9.59
N ALA A 155 2.13 1.50 -10.42
CA ALA A 155 1.96 1.30 -11.86
C ALA A 155 1.15 0.03 -12.18
N LEU A 156 1.36 -1.06 -11.43
CA LEU A 156 0.55 -2.28 -11.57
C LEU A 156 -0.93 -2.02 -11.24
N LEU A 157 -1.21 -1.25 -10.18
CA LEU A 157 -2.58 -0.81 -9.87
C LEU A 157 -3.14 0.06 -11.01
N GLY A 158 -2.35 0.97 -11.56
CA GLY A 158 -2.72 1.79 -12.72
C GLY A 158 -3.09 0.97 -13.95
N LYS A 159 -2.33 -0.09 -14.25
CA LYS A 159 -2.67 -1.03 -15.34
C LYS A 159 -3.97 -1.77 -15.07
N GLN A 160 -4.23 -2.18 -13.83
CA GLN A 160 -5.50 -2.81 -13.46
C GLN A 160 -6.67 -1.83 -13.58
N ALA A 161 -6.47 -0.58 -13.16
CA ALA A 161 -7.45 0.50 -13.28
C ALA A 161 -7.81 0.79 -14.74
N ALA A 162 -6.79 0.93 -15.60
CA ALA A 162 -6.97 1.17 -17.04
C ALA A 162 -7.78 0.05 -17.71
N ARG A 163 -7.52 -1.22 -17.35
CA ARG A 163 -8.30 -2.37 -17.86
C ARG A 163 -9.79 -2.33 -17.46
N LYS A 164 -10.13 -1.60 -16.40
CA LYS A 164 -11.50 -1.34 -15.95
C LYS A 164 -12.07 -0.02 -16.47
N GLY A 165 -11.37 0.64 -17.41
CA GLY A 165 -11.79 1.90 -18.00
C GLY A 165 -11.59 3.13 -17.10
N LEU A 166 -10.84 3.00 -16.00
CA LEU A 166 -10.57 4.11 -15.09
C LEU A 166 -9.41 4.96 -15.61
N SER A 167 -9.52 6.28 -15.46
CA SER A 167 -8.48 7.23 -15.89
C SER A 167 -7.18 7.06 -15.11
N THR A 168 -6.04 6.99 -15.78
CA THR A 168 -4.71 6.94 -15.16
C THR A 168 -4.00 8.30 -15.17
N GLY A 169 -4.65 9.37 -15.64
CA GLY A 169 -4.03 10.69 -15.84
C GLY A 169 -3.42 11.28 -14.57
N THR A 170 -4.11 11.20 -13.44
CA THR A 170 -3.59 11.66 -12.14
C THR A 170 -2.33 10.90 -11.72
N LEU A 171 -2.31 9.58 -11.93
CA LEU A 171 -1.15 8.74 -11.63
C LEU A 171 0.02 9.04 -12.57
N GLN A 172 -0.24 9.20 -13.87
CA GLN A 172 0.78 9.59 -14.86
C GLN A 172 1.41 10.94 -14.49
N HIS A 173 0.61 11.91 -14.06
CA HIS A 173 1.09 13.20 -13.58
C HIS A 173 1.96 13.04 -12.31
N ALA A 174 1.55 12.19 -11.36
CA ALA A 174 2.34 11.89 -10.17
C ALA A 174 3.72 11.32 -10.54
N PHE A 175 3.78 10.41 -11.51
CA PHE A 175 5.05 9.83 -11.99
C PHE A 175 5.91 10.88 -12.68
N ARG A 176 5.32 11.77 -13.50
CA ARG A 176 6.05 12.85 -14.15
C ARG A 176 6.70 13.80 -13.15
N ILE A 177 5.98 14.18 -12.09
CA ILE A 177 6.54 15.07 -11.06
C ILE A 177 7.65 14.37 -10.27
N SER A 178 7.47 13.08 -9.96
CA SER A 178 8.48 12.26 -9.29
C SER A 178 9.73 12.11 -10.15
N GLU A 179 9.56 11.85 -11.44
CA GLU A 179 10.63 11.76 -12.44
C GLU A 179 11.48 13.04 -12.46
N LEU A 180 10.83 14.21 -12.58
CA LEU A 180 11.52 15.51 -12.58
C LEU A 180 12.27 15.74 -11.27
N THR A 181 11.71 15.31 -10.14
CA THR A 181 12.36 15.44 -8.83
C THR A 181 13.62 14.58 -8.76
N CYS A 182 13.56 13.32 -9.24
CA CYS A 182 14.73 12.45 -9.31
C CYS A 182 15.83 13.03 -10.22
N ARG A 183 15.47 13.62 -11.37
CA ARG A 183 16.44 14.30 -12.25
C ARG A 183 17.14 15.47 -11.53
N ASN A 184 16.37 16.29 -10.80
CA ASN A 184 16.92 17.41 -10.04
C ASN A 184 17.87 16.96 -8.91
N LEU A 185 17.64 15.78 -8.35
CA LEU A 185 18.49 15.15 -7.35
C LEU A 185 19.59 14.25 -7.96
N SER A 186 19.79 14.30 -9.28
CA SER A 186 20.77 13.49 -10.02
C SER A 186 20.60 11.96 -9.90
N HIS A 187 19.39 11.48 -9.54
CA HIS A 187 19.08 10.06 -9.42
C HIS A 187 18.51 9.50 -10.75
N TRP A 188 19.36 9.40 -11.77
CA TRP A 188 18.96 9.13 -13.16
C TRP A 188 18.31 7.77 -13.39
N GLU A 189 18.72 6.74 -12.64
CA GLU A 189 18.15 5.38 -12.77
C GLU A 189 16.66 5.38 -12.38
N LEU A 190 16.34 5.96 -11.23
CA LEU A 190 14.96 6.09 -10.77
C LEU A 190 14.13 7.02 -11.67
N ALA A 191 14.72 8.11 -12.18
CA ALA A 191 14.05 8.95 -13.16
C ALA A 191 13.68 8.16 -14.44
N SER A 192 14.60 7.33 -14.94
CA SER A 192 14.37 6.49 -16.12
C SER A 192 13.28 5.44 -15.85
N LEU A 193 13.30 4.81 -14.68
CA LEU A 193 12.25 3.89 -14.25
C LEU A 193 10.88 4.57 -14.25
N LEU A 194 10.76 5.74 -13.63
CA LEU A 194 9.51 6.51 -13.56
C LEU A 194 8.98 6.91 -14.94
N GLN A 195 9.87 7.32 -15.84
CA GLN A 195 9.52 7.62 -17.22
C GLN A 195 8.93 6.40 -17.93
N ASN A 196 9.58 5.23 -17.82
CA ASN A 196 9.12 3.99 -18.43
C ASN A 196 7.78 3.53 -17.85
N LEU A 197 7.63 3.58 -16.52
CA LEU A 197 6.38 3.23 -15.85
C LEU A 197 5.23 4.15 -16.27
N ARG A 198 5.49 5.44 -16.47
CA ARG A 198 4.48 6.40 -16.95
C ARG A 198 4.05 6.10 -18.38
N GLN A 199 4.99 5.87 -19.28
CA GLN A 199 4.70 5.54 -20.69
C GLN A 199 3.87 4.25 -20.79
N ASN A 200 4.16 3.26 -19.95
CA ASN A 200 3.39 2.01 -19.88
C ASN A 200 1.96 2.16 -19.33
N LEU A 201 1.58 3.34 -18.82
CA LEU A 201 0.21 3.67 -18.40
C LEU A 201 -0.53 4.47 -19.47
N GLU A 202 0.17 5.00 -20.48
CA GLU A 202 -0.39 5.72 -21.63
C GLU A 202 -0.77 4.77 -22.78
N SER A 203 -0.11 3.60 -22.83
CA SER A 203 -0.34 2.50 -23.77
C SER A 203 -1.42 1.53 -23.31
#